data_AF-A0A0G4NEV6-F1
#
_entry.id   AF-A0A0G4NEV6-F1
#
_cell.length_a   1.000
_cell.length_b   1.000
_cell.length_c   1.000
_cell.angle_alpha   90.00
_cell.angle_beta   90.00
_cell.angle_gamma   90.00
#
_symmetry.space_group_name_H-M   'P 1'
#
loop_
_entity.id
_entity.type
_entity.pdbx_description
1 polymer ?
#
loop_
_entity_poly.entity_id
_entity_poly.type
_entity_poly.pdbx_seq_one_letter_code
_entity_poly.pdbx_strand_id
1 'polypeptide(L)'
;EIKDEKKASLAVADVKLGAAIGKLPDLDIKAVSDAATLDLFRAVRENLSSLIPGLADETVDRMALGLSHSISRHKLKFSADKVDAMVVQAIKLLDDLDKELNVYAMRTKEWYGWHFPELAKILNDNLAYARLVDLVGMRENLADADLSDILPEELETPVK
;
A
#
# COMPACT_ATOMS: atom_id res chain seq x y z
N GLU A 1 34.74 33.15 -9.67
CA GLU A 1 35.50 33.35 -10.92
C GLU A 1 34.89 32.47 -12.01
N ILE A 2 33.96 32.99 -12.81
CA ILE A 2 33.35 32.26 -13.97
C ILE A 2 33.48 33.11 -15.26
N LYS A 3 34.14 34.28 -15.18
CA LYS A 3 34.24 35.21 -16.31
C LYS A 3 35.28 34.79 -17.38
N ASP A 4 36.18 33.87 -17.07
CA ASP A 4 37.22 33.39 -17.99
C ASP A 4 36.83 32.13 -18.79
N GLU A 5 35.67 31.52 -18.52
CA GLU A 5 35.19 30.32 -19.24
C GLU A 5 34.34 30.61 -20.49
N LYS A 6 34.49 31.77 -21.13
CA LYS A 6 33.80 32.09 -22.42
C LYS A 6 34.20 31.18 -23.59
N LYS A 7 35.00 30.14 -23.36
CA LYS A 7 35.38 29.08 -24.31
C LYS A 7 35.09 27.66 -23.79
N ALA A 8 34.24 27.50 -22.77
CA ALA A 8 33.85 26.17 -22.31
C ALA A 8 32.94 25.49 -23.35
N SER A 9 33.37 24.32 -23.82
CA SER A 9 32.57 23.41 -24.64
C SER A 9 32.00 22.30 -23.76
N LEU A 10 30.68 22.07 -23.81
CA LEU A 10 30.02 21.04 -23.01
C LEU A 10 29.78 19.79 -23.85
N ALA A 11 30.36 18.66 -23.47
CA ALA A 11 30.04 17.37 -24.07
C ALA A 11 28.66 16.88 -23.59
N VAL A 12 27.74 16.58 -24.51
CA VAL A 12 26.40 16.06 -24.20
C VAL A 12 26.14 14.81 -25.02
N ALA A 13 25.63 13.75 -24.39
CA ALA A 13 25.42 12.46 -25.05
C ALA A 13 24.22 12.42 -26.03
N ASP A 14 23.18 13.22 -25.77
CA ASP A 14 21.98 13.31 -26.60
C ASP A 14 21.95 14.64 -27.36
N VAL A 15 21.81 14.55 -28.69
CA VAL A 15 21.76 15.70 -29.60
C VAL A 15 20.59 16.64 -29.29
N LYS A 16 19.40 16.10 -28.96
CA LYS A 16 18.22 16.91 -28.63
C LYS A 16 18.40 17.64 -27.31
N LEU A 17 19.01 16.97 -26.33
CA LEU A 17 19.33 17.59 -25.05
C LEU A 17 20.37 18.71 -25.22
N GLY A 18 21.43 18.47 -26.00
CA GLY A 18 22.43 19.47 -26.31
C GLY A 18 21.84 20.71 -27.00
N ALA A 19 20.93 20.51 -27.94
CA ALA A 19 20.21 21.59 -28.61
C ALA A 19 19.26 22.36 -27.67
N ALA A 20 18.68 21.69 -26.66
CA ALA A 20 17.85 22.35 -25.66
C ALA A 20 18.69 23.19 -24.69
N ILE A 21 19.86 22.70 -24.27
CA ILE A 21 20.78 23.41 -23.37
C ILE A 21 21.31 24.68 -24.05
N GLY A 22 21.69 24.62 -25.33
CA GLY A 22 22.16 25.78 -26.07
C GLY A 22 21.11 26.88 -26.31
N LYS A 23 19.84 26.64 -25.99
CA LYS A 23 18.75 27.63 -26.06
C LYS A 23 18.47 28.31 -24.71
N LEU A 24 19.19 27.94 -23.65
CA LEU A 24 18.98 28.54 -22.33
C LEU A 24 19.51 29.98 -22.31
N PRO A 25 18.71 30.96 -21.86
CA PRO A 25 19.04 32.39 -21.96
C PRO A 25 20.17 32.83 -21.03
N ASP A 26 20.42 32.09 -19.94
CA ASP A 26 21.41 32.44 -18.91
C ASP A 26 22.77 31.75 -19.11
N LEU A 27 22.92 30.90 -20.14
CA LEU A 27 24.09 30.04 -20.33
C LEU A 27 24.59 30.05 -21.78
N ASP A 28 25.60 30.88 -22.07
CA ASP A 28 26.26 30.96 -23.39
C ASP A 28 27.34 29.86 -23.54
N ILE A 29 26.91 28.58 -23.51
CA ILE A 29 27.80 27.42 -23.63
C ILE A 29 27.43 26.61 -24.89
N LYS A 30 28.44 26.29 -25.70
CA LYS A 30 28.27 25.44 -26.89
C LYS A 30 28.30 23.97 -26.50
N ALA A 31 27.19 23.28 -26.68
CA ALA A 31 27.10 21.83 -26.53
C ALA A 31 27.67 21.10 -27.76
N VAL A 32 28.53 20.11 -27.54
CA VAL A 32 29.13 19.24 -28.58
C VAL A 32 28.66 17.80 -28.33
N SER A 33 28.18 17.14 -29.38
CA SER A 33 27.72 15.75 -29.37
C SER A 33 28.20 15.07 -30.65
N ASP A 34 29.43 14.56 -30.62
CA ASP A 34 30.12 13.90 -31.73
C ASP A 34 30.46 12.42 -31.42
N ALA A 35 31.05 11.72 -32.39
CA ALA A 35 31.42 10.31 -32.20
C ALA A 35 32.47 10.11 -31.09
N ALA A 36 33.40 11.06 -30.94
CA ALA A 36 34.44 11.01 -29.91
C ALA A 36 33.86 11.15 -28.50
N THR A 37 32.82 11.99 -28.32
CA THR A 37 32.12 12.11 -27.04
C THR A 37 31.33 10.86 -26.69
N LEU A 38 30.82 10.09 -27.66
CA LEU A 38 30.17 8.80 -27.37
C LEU A 38 31.14 7.76 -26.79
N ASP A 39 32.35 7.65 -27.36
CA ASP A 39 33.39 6.77 -26.83
C ASP A 39 33.81 7.19 -25.41
N LEU A 40 33.91 8.51 -25.17
CA LEU A 40 34.15 9.06 -23.83
C LEU A 40 33.04 8.65 -22.84
N PHE A 41 31.77 8.82 -23.20
CA PHE A 41 30.65 8.42 -22.34
C PHE A 41 30.61 6.90 -22.09
N ARG A 42 31.05 6.08 -23.06
CA ARG A 42 31.19 4.64 -22.85
C ARG A 42 32.25 4.34 -21.80
N ALA A 43 33.44 4.91 -21.93
CA ALA A 43 34.54 4.72 -20.98
C ALA A 43 34.17 5.19 -19.56
N VAL A 44 33.43 6.30 -19.43
CA VAL A 44 32.93 6.80 -18.14
C VAL A 44 31.93 5.83 -17.52
N ARG A 45 31.01 5.24 -18.30
CA ARG A 45 30.05 4.26 -17.77
C ARG A 45 30.72 2.96 -17.33
N GLU A 46 31.70 2.47 -18.10
CA GLU A 46 32.47 1.27 -17.75
C GLU A 46 33.28 1.44 -16.47
N ASN A 47 33.75 2.67 -16.18
CA ASN A 47 34.57 2.97 -15.01
C ASN A 47 33.82 3.77 -13.92
N LEU A 48 32.47 3.78 -13.95
CA LEU A 48 31.65 4.63 -13.10
C LEU A 48 31.91 4.39 -11.60
N SER A 49 32.04 3.12 -11.19
CA SER A 49 32.31 2.74 -9.81
C SER A 49 33.72 3.08 -9.33
N SER A 50 34.68 3.17 -10.25
CA SER A 50 36.04 3.65 -9.97
C SER A 50 36.08 5.18 -9.82
N LEU A 51 35.26 5.89 -10.60
CA LEU A 51 35.20 7.35 -10.63
C LEU A 51 34.49 7.97 -9.41
N ILE A 52 33.55 7.24 -8.79
CA ILE A 52 32.76 7.73 -7.67
C ILE A 52 33.05 6.89 -6.43
N PRO A 53 33.89 7.39 -5.50
CA PRO A 53 34.21 6.69 -4.26
C PRO A 53 32.93 6.43 -3.43
N GLY A 54 32.72 5.18 -3.03
CA GLY A 54 31.55 4.77 -2.24
C GLY A 54 30.32 4.38 -3.08
N LEU A 55 30.38 4.49 -4.41
CA LEU A 55 29.33 3.97 -5.29
C LEU A 55 29.63 2.52 -5.67
N ALA A 56 29.11 1.57 -4.89
CA ALA A 56 29.19 0.16 -5.22
C ALA A 56 28.27 -0.18 -6.40
N ASP A 57 28.72 -1.09 -7.28
CA ASP A 57 27.96 -1.53 -8.47
C ASP A 57 26.57 -2.06 -8.08
N GLU A 58 26.45 -2.81 -6.99
CA GLU A 58 25.17 -3.30 -6.47
C GLU A 58 24.16 -2.18 -6.20
N THR A 59 24.63 -1.00 -5.76
CA THR A 59 23.77 0.14 -5.46
C THR A 59 23.26 0.76 -6.76
N VAL A 60 24.11 0.87 -7.78
CA VAL A 60 23.73 1.35 -9.11
C VAL A 60 22.69 0.44 -9.73
N ASP A 61 22.87 -0.88 -9.64
CA ASP A 61 21.93 -1.86 -10.16
C ASP A 61 20.56 -1.78 -9.48
N ARG A 62 20.52 -1.66 -8.14
CA ARG A 62 19.25 -1.48 -7.41
C ARG A 62 18.56 -0.17 -7.78
N MET A 63 19.31 0.92 -7.92
CA MET A 63 18.76 2.21 -8.35
C MET A 63 18.20 2.13 -9.77
N ALA A 64 18.93 1.51 -10.70
CA ALA A 64 18.50 1.30 -12.08
C ALA A 64 17.24 0.43 -12.16
N LEU A 65 17.14 -0.62 -11.33
CA LEU A 65 15.95 -1.45 -11.21
C LEU A 65 14.74 -0.66 -10.69
N GLY A 66 14.91 0.14 -9.63
CA GLY A 66 13.84 1.00 -9.11
C GLY A 66 13.33 2.02 -10.14
N LEU A 67 14.26 2.68 -10.85
CA LEU A 67 13.91 3.64 -11.91
C LEU A 67 13.22 2.95 -13.09
N SER A 68 13.73 1.80 -13.54
CA SER A 68 13.13 1.06 -14.67
C SER A 68 11.71 0.59 -14.35
N HIS A 69 11.46 0.13 -13.12
CA HIS A 69 10.12 -0.17 -12.63
C HIS A 69 9.22 1.07 -12.64
N SER A 70 9.70 2.21 -12.12
CA SER A 70 8.93 3.45 -12.06
C SER A 70 8.53 3.96 -13.46
N ILE A 71 9.48 4.01 -14.39
CA ILE A 71 9.24 4.42 -15.78
C ILE A 71 8.25 3.46 -16.46
N SER A 72 8.44 2.15 -16.27
CA SER A 72 7.57 1.14 -16.86
C SER A 72 6.13 1.25 -16.33
N ARG A 73 5.95 1.43 -15.02
CA ARG A 73 4.62 1.63 -14.41
C ARG A 73 3.93 2.89 -14.93
N HIS A 74 4.67 4.00 -15.04
CA HIS A 74 4.14 5.25 -15.59
C HIS A 74 3.73 5.08 -17.06
N LYS A 75 4.56 4.43 -17.88
CA LYS A 75 4.29 4.23 -19.30
C LYS A 75 3.12 3.27 -19.56
N LEU A 76 3.01 2.20 -18.75
CA LEU A 76 1.90 1.26 -18.81
C LEU A 76 0.58 1.86 -18.30
N LYS A 77 0.60 3.11 -17.78
CA LYS A 77 -0.55 3.74 -17.11
C LYS A 77 -1.15 2.79 -16.09
N PHE A 78 -0.29 2.14 -15.28
CA PHE A 78 -0.71 1.13 -14.32
C PHE A 78 -1.76 1.74 -13.38
N SER A 79 -3.02 1.35 -13.59
CA SER A 79 -4.14 1.76 -12.75
C SER A 79 -4.19 0.76 -11.61
N ALA A 80 -3.83 1.18 -10.40
CA ALA A 80 -3.94 0.33 -9.21
C ALA A 80 -5.37 -0.24 -9.05
N ASP A 81 -6.37 0.52 -9.51
CA ASP A 81 -7.80 0.14 -9.48
C ASP A 81 -8.17 -1.03 -10.41
N LYS A 82 -7.28 -1.44 -11.34
CA LYS A 82 -7.53 -2.53 -12.30
C LYS A 82 -6.78 -3.82 -11.94
N VAL A 83 -6.32 -3.94 -10.70
CA VAL A 83 -5.62 -5.13 -10.22
C VAL A 83 -6.66 -6.12 -9.68
N ASP A 84 -7.21 -6.95 -10.57
CA ASP A 84 -8.25 -7.95 -10.24
C ASP A 84 -7.79 -8.97 -9.18
N ALA A 85 -6.48 -9.12 -8.98
CA ALA A 85 -5.92 -9.97 -7.93
C ALA A 85 -6.38 -9.54 -6.53
N MET A 86 -6.54 -8.23 -6.27
CA MET A 86 -7.02 -7.75 -4.97
C MET A 86 -8.51 -8.05 -4.76
N VAL A 87 -9.31 -8.03 -5.82
CA VAL A 87 -10.73 -8.38 -5.76
C VAL A 87 -10.92 -9.85 -5.42
N VAL A 88 -10.16 -10.74 -6.08
CA VAL A 88 -10.18 -12.18 -5.78
C VAL A 88 -9.76 -12.45 -4.33
N GLN A 89 -8.73 -11.76 -3.84
CA GLN A 89 -8.30 -11.87 -2.45
C GLN A 89 -9.35 -11.36 -1.46
N ALA A 90 -10.04 -10.25 -1.77
CA ALA A 90 -11.09 -9.68 -0.92
C ALA A 90 -12.32 -10.60 -0.82
N ILE A 91 -12.74 -11.21 -1.93
CA ILE A 91 -13.85 -12.19 -1.94
C ILE A 91 -13.49 -13.40 -1.07
N LYS A 92 -12.28 -13.96 -1.25
CA LYS A 92 -11.82 -15.06 -0.43
C LYS A 92 -11.80 -14.70 1.07
N LEU A 93 -11.31 -13.51 1.40
CA LEU A 93 -11.28 -13.04 2.77
C LEU A 93 -12.69 -12.92 3.36
N LEU A 94 -13.67 -12.46 2.58
CA LEU A 94 -15.05 -12.37 3.02
C LEU A 94 -15.64 -13.75 3.36
N ASP A 95 -15.39 -14.74 2.52
CA ASP A 95 -15.83 -16.12 2.74
C ASP A 95 -15.17 -16.75 3.98
N ASP A 96 -13.86 -16.52 4.14
CA ASP A 96 -13.10 -17.00 5.30
C ASP A 96 -13.61 -16.34 6.60
N LEU A 97 -13.89 -15.03 6.57
CA LEU A 97 -14.44 -14.29 7.72
C LEU A 97 -15.83 -14.78 8.14
N ASP A 98 -16.74 -15.06 7.20
CA ASP A 98 -18.08 -15.55 7.53
C ASP A 98 -18.01 -16.91 8.27
N LYS A 99 -17.14 -17.81 7.78
CA LYS A 99 -16.92 -19.11 8.40
C LYS A 99 -16.32 -18.99 9.79
N GLU A 100 -15.29 -18.16 9.97
CA GLU A 100 -14.65 -17.97 11.28
C GLU A 100 -15.58 -17.27 12.27
N LEU A 101 -16.33 -16.26 11.83
CA LEU A 101 -17.29 -15.54 12.66
C LEU A 101 -18.35 -16.49 13.21
N ASN A 102 -18.89 -17.40 12.38
CA ASN A 102 -19.84 -18.39 12.85
C ASN A 102 -19.23 -19.36 13.88
N VAL A 103 -17.98 -19.81 13.67
CA VAL A 103 -17.28 -20.66 14.65
C VAL A 103 -17.10 -19.94 15.98
N TYR A 104 -16.69 -18.67 15.96
CA TYR A 104 -16.54 -17.86 17.18
C TYR A 104 -17.88 -17.58 17.86
N ALA A 105 -18.94 -17.35 17.10
CA ALA A 105 -20.28 -17.16 17.65
C ALA A 105 -20.79 -18.42 18.37
N MET A 106 -20.67 -19.58 17.72
CA MET A 106 -21.04 -20.85 18.36
C MET A 106 -20.21 -21.11 19.62
N ARG A 107 -18.90 -20.81 19.58
CA ARG A 107 -18.03 -20.95 20.75
C ARG A 107 -18.43 -20.02 21.89
N THR A 108 -18.83 -18.79 21.58
CA THR A 108 -19.29 -17.81 22.56
C THR A 108 -20.61 -18.26 23.20
N LYS A 109 -21.55 -18.78 22.39
CA LYS A 109 -22.82 -19.34 22.87
C LYS A 109 -22.61 -20.54 23.79
N GLU A 110 -21.70 -21.45 23.45
CA GLU A 110 -21.34 -22.57 24.32
C GLU A 110 -20.73 -22.10 25.64
N TRP A 111 -19.83 -21.10 25.58
CA TRP A 111 -19.12 -20.63 26.76
C TRP A 111 -20.02 -19.88 27.74
N TYR A 112 -20.81 -18.92 27.25
CA TYR A 112 -21.77 -18.19 28.08
C TYR A 112 -23.00 -19.02 28.44
N GLY A 113 -23.31 -20.07 27.67
CA GLY A 113 -24.36 -21.03 27.96
C GLY A 113 -24.18 -21.78 29.29
N TRP A 114 -22.95 -21.87 29.82
CA TRP A 114 -22.72 -22.39 31.19
C TRP A 114 -23.33 -21.51 32.28
N HIS A 115 -23.43 -20.21 32.03
CA HIS A 115 -24.01 -19.23 32.94
C HIS A 115 -25.50 -18.99 32.65
N PHE A 116 -25.86 -18.82 31.38
CA PHE A 116 -27.24 -18.59 30.96
C PHE A 116 -27.63 -19.44 29.73
N PRO A 117 -28.00 -20.72 29.92
CA PRO A 117 -28.26 -21.67 28.84
C PRO A 117 -29.54 -21.38 28.04
N GLU A 118 -30.50 -20.66 28.61
CA GLU A 118 -31.78 -20.32 27.97
C GLU A 118 -31.60 -19.25 26.89
N LEU A 119 -30.64 -18.34 27.07
CA LEU A 119 -30.38 -17.23 26.14
C LEU A 119 -30.05 -17.71 24.72
N ALA A 120 -29.27 -18.79 24.60
CA ALA A 120 -28.88 -19.32 23.29
C ALA A 120 -30.05 -19.95 22.52
N LYS A 121 -31.14 -20.33 23.21
CA LYS A 121 -32.36 -20.85 22.59
C LYS A 121 -33.34 -19.75 22.19
N ILE A 122 -33.32 -18.63 22.93
CA ILE A 122 -34.19 -17.48 22.67
C ILE A 122 -33.61 -16.62 21.55
N LEU A 123 -32.28 -16.41 21.55
CA LEU A 123 -31.59 -15.58 20.57
C LEU A 123 -30.83 -16.41 19.54
N ASN A 124 -31.42 -16.50 18.35
CA ASN A 124 -30.82 -17.17 17.20
C ASN A 124 -29.73 -16.32 16.54
N ASP A 125 -29.89 -14.99 16.47
CA ASP A 125 -28.88 -14.11 15.89
C ASP A 125 -27.60 -14.05 16.74
N ASN A 126 -26.48 -14.36 16.10
CA ASN A 126 -25.16 -14.39 16.70
C ASN A 126 -24.67 -12.98 17.09
N LEU A 127 -25.01 -11.97 16.31
CA LEU A 127 -24.56 -10.59 16.55
C LEU A 127 -25.32 -9.97 17.72
N ALA A 128 -26.65 -10.10 17.74
CA ALA A 128 -27.46 -9.69 18.88
C ALA A 128 -27.05 -10.42 20.17
N TYR A 129 -26.76 -11.73 20.10
CA TYR A 129 -26.28 -12.51 21.25
C TYR A 129 -24.97 -11.95 21.82
N ALA A 130 -23.98 -11.68 20.97
CA ALA A 130 -22.69 -11.14 21.42
C ALA A 130 -22.84 -9.75 22.07
N ARG A 131 -23.65 -8.86 21.48
CA ARG A 131 -23.93 -7.53 22.03
C ARG A 131 -24.63 -7.59 23.39
N LEU A 132 -25.58 -8.49 23.55
CA LEU A 132 -26.29 -8.64 24.83
C LEU A 132 -25.37 -9.17 25.93
N VAL A 133 -24.52 -10.15 25.61
CA VAL A 133 -23.54 -10.67 26.57
C VAL A 133 -22.57 -9.58 27.01
N ASP A 134 -22.12 -8.73 26.09
CA ASP A 134 -21.23 -7.60 26.39
C ASP A 134 -21.90 -6.54 27.28
N LEU A 135 -23.16 -6.20 27.01
CA LEU A 135 -23.89 -5.20 27.78
C LEU A 135 -24.27 -5.68 29.19
N VAL A 136 -24.78 -6.91 29.30
CA VAL A 136 -25.39 -7.39 30.54
C VAL A 136 -24.37 -8.03 31.47
N GLY A 137 -23.44 -8.82 30.93
CA GLY A 137 -22.43 -9.56 31.69
C GLY A 137 -23.01 -10.64 32.61
N MET A 138 -23.56 -10.28 33.77
CA MET A 138 -24.17 -11.21 34.73
C MET A 138 -25.70 -11.17 34.66
N ARG A 139 -26.36 -12.30 34.96
CA ARG A 139 -27.82 -12.44 34.84
C ARG A 139 -28.57 -11.50 35.78
N GLU A 140 -27.99 -11.17 36.92
CA GLU A 140 -28.58 -10.25 37.90
C GLU A 140 -28.76 -8.84 37.33
N ASN A 141 -27.85 -8.40 36.46
CA ASN A 141 -27.89 -7.09 35.83
C ASN A 141 -28.95 -7.00 34.71
N LEU A 142 -29.51 -8.14 34.30
CA LEU A 142 -30.41 -8.23 33.16
C LEU A 142 -31.77 -7.56 33.45
N ALA A 143 -32.17 -7.51 34.72
CA ALA A 143 -33.36 -6.80 35.17
C ALA A 143 -33.25 -5.27 35.01
N ASP A 144 -32.05 -4.72 35.25
CA ASP A 144 -31.77 -3.28 35.23
C ASP A 144 -31.21 -2.79 33.88
N ALA A 145 -30.82 -3.71 33.00
CA ALA A 145 -30.26 -3.38 31.68
C ALA A 145 -31.35 -2.93 30.69
N ASP A 146 -31.00 -1.90 29.91
CA ASP A 146 -31.79 -1.43 28.78
C ASP A 146 -31.39 -2.22 27.52
N LEU A 147 -32.35 -2.92 26.91
CA LEU A 147 -32.10 -3.86 25.81
C LEU A 147 -32.64 -3.35 24.46
N SER A 148 -33.26 -2.17 24.43
CA SER A 148 -34.04 -1.68 23.29
C SER A 148 -33.19 -1.37 22.05
N ASP A 149 -31.90 -1.11 22.25
CA ASP A 149 -30.94 -0.83 21.19
C ASP A 149 -30.41 -2.11 20.51
N ILE A 150 -30.58 -3.26 21.16
CA ILE A 150 -30.00 -4.55 20.74
C ILE A 150 -31.09 -5.52 20.29
N LEU A 151 -32.25 -5.51 20.94
CA LEU A 151 -33.36 -6.42 20.69
C LEU A 151 -34.67 -5.67 20.40
N PRO A 152 -35.49 -6.17 19.47
CA PRO A 152 -36.90 -5.76 19.39
C PRO A 152 -37.65 -6.14 20.68
N GLU A 153 -38.63 -5.33 21.09
CA GLU A 153 -39.42 -5.51 22.32
C GLU A 153 -40.05 -6.92 22.45
N GLU A 154 -40.36 -7.57 21.32
CA GLU A 154 -40.90 -8.93 21.25
C GLU A 154 -39.95 -9.99 21.85
N LEU A 155 -38.64 -9.76 21.79
CA LEU A 155 -37.60 -10.66 22.31
C LEU A 155 -37.04 -10.23 23.67
N GLU A 156 -37.39 -9.04 24.16
CA GLU A 156 -36.95 -8.59 25.49
C GLU A 156 -37.69 -9.31 26.61
N THR A 157 -39.00 -9.46 26.46
CA THR A 157 -39.89 -10.10 27.44
C THR A 157 -39.49 -11.54 27.79
N PRO A 158 -39.11 -12.42 26.82
CA PRO A 158 -38.62 -13.76 27.14
C PRO A 158 -37.19 -13.81 27.68
N VAL A 159 -36.41 -12.73 27.55
CA VAL A 159 -35.00 -12.68 28.00
C VAL A 159 -34.88 -12.16 29.45
N LYS A 160 -35.76 -11.23 29.87
CA LYS A 160 -35.89 -10.72 31.24
C LYS A 160 -36.65 -11.69 32.15
#